data_AF-A0A7J9W8T0-F1
#
_entry.id   AF-A0A7J9W8T0-F1
#
_cell.length_a   1.000
_cell.length_b   1.000
_cell.length_c   1.000
_cell.angle_alpha   90.00
_cell.angle_beta   90.00
_cell.angle_gamma   90.00
#
_symmetry.space_group_name_H-M   'P 1'
#
loop_
_entity.id
_entity.type
_entity.pdbx_description
1 polymer ?
#
loop_
_entity_poly.entity_id
_entity_poly.type
_entity_poly.pdbx_seq_one_letter_code
_entity_poly.pdbx_strand_id
1 'polypeptide(L)'
;MVLQRGRSRLLPLCRPRRRRRRAPPGTQGREGTGDRRHREAIVSTPGATTSQSPLSVRAVERAAALLEGPSSTRRLFLYRIAVVGSALALNPWRYVLRPTPAYASVCGSANTCGAGWSVFCCTINNGANICPGYSYVAGWWKVDNSAFCLGSPRYYIDCNRKPGRSCSCRCNNTGCDRRRVCCNVFRYGQCNTHIRGVTEVVCRLITCTPPWKWDPACGRTVRVSESTRSHSSRCLPGPNPSRIEIKYQDMGLRGSILGAPETRERDGVRNGRKRRYANGMILWHRTTGAHEVHRSVARRYRKKKADKGTLGYPKTDHRPVGDGRGAFVRFEGGSIYRHPDTGTKAVFTRSDRRYRRLGGPRGKLGYPLSNTRKPAGGGRVTNFQNGAIYVSKDTNPVEVVGATLDVFRDHGGPARSTLGFPLRPRRILDDGGSLQRFERGIIAGATLRRVFIVRQQIEARHRSEGGVAGVWGYPNAHTKVVAGTSGLQSRFQTRTAFWSSTTGARWLNGPIRRRYGKEGGPAGFLGFPTSDVVTMPDGHHRATFERGVITYDPTTGKVETIPDA
;
A
#
# COMPACT_ATOMS: atom_id res chain seq x y z
N MET A 1 -43.80 44.39 0.16
CA MET A 1 -45.23 44.42 -0.18
C MET A 1 -45.49 43.32 -1.20
N VAL A 2 -46.60 42.59 -1.01
CA VAL A 2 -47.19 41.50 -1.82
C VAL A 2 -46.61 40.08 -1.65
N LEU A 3 -47.51 39.24 -1.10
CA LEU A 3 -47.48 37.81 -0.83
C LEU A 3 -47.88 36.98 -2.06
N GLN A 4 -47.46 35.71 -2.14
CA GLN A 4 -48.38 34.61 -2.50
C GLN A 4 -47.93 33.26 -1.90
N ARG A 5 -48.93 32.50 -1.41
CA ARG A 5 -48.86 31.23 -0.67
C ARG A 5 -48.89 30.03 -1.62
N GLY A 6 -48.26 28.90 -1.23
CA GLY A 6 -48.38 27.62 -1.93
C GLY A 6 -47.90 26.39 -1.15
N ARG A 7 -48.81 25.83 -0.34
CA ARG A 7 -48.88 24.53 0.37
C ARG A 7 -47.86 23.42 0.03
N SER A 8 -47.25 22.84 1.07
CA SER A 8 -46.60 21.51 1.04
C SER A 8 -47.58 20.40 1.41
N ARG A 9 -47.66 19.37 0.56
CA ARG A 9 -48.48 18.15 0.74
C ARG A 9 -47.76 17.14 1.65
N LEU A 10 -48.44 16.72 2.71
CA LEU A 10 -48.18 15.50 3.48
C LEU A 10 -48.75 14.27 2.76
N LEU A 11 -48.17 13.09 3.04
CA LEU A 11 -48.75 11.72 3.18
C LEU A 11 -47.68 10.64 2.84
N PRO A 12 -47.78 9.37 3.26
CA PRO A 12 -48.32 8.82 4.52
C PRO A 12 -47.44 7.72 5.16
N LEU A 13 -47.72 7.45 6.44
CA LEU A 13 -47.22 6.32 7.24
C LEU A 13 -47.88 4.99 6.82
N CYS A 14 -47.06 3.94 6.61
CA CYS A 14 -47.52 2.56 6.44
C CYS A 14 -47.49 1.79 7.77
N ARG A 15 -48.68 1.35 8.24
CA ARG A 15 -48.88 0.32 9.29
C ARG A 15 -48.94 -1.08 8.67
N PRO A 16 -48.43 -2.14 9.30
CA PRO A 16 -48.83 -3.51 8.98
C PRO A 16 -50.00 -3.99 9.84
N ARG A 17 -50.95 -4.64 9.15
CA ARG A 17 -52.21 -5.24 9.65
C ARG A 17 -51.98 -6.54 10.42
N ARG A 18 -52.79 -6.75 11.48
CA ARG A 18 -53.08 -8.05 12.08
C ARG A 18 -53.91 -8.93 11.13
N ARG A 19 -53.61 -10.23 11.06
CA ARG A 19 -54.59 -11.28 10.70
C ARG A 19 -54.42 -12.47 11.66
N ARG A 20 -55.56 -13.00 12.13
CA ARG A 20 -55.72 -14.13 13.05
C ARG A 20 -56.08 -15.41 12.25
N ARG A 21 -55.58 -16.54 12.78
CA ARG A 21 -56.12 -17.92 12.82
C ARG A 21 -56.31 -18.71 11.51
N ARG A 22 -55.68 -19.90 11.45
CA ARG A 22 -56.34 -21.22 11.47
C ARG A 22 -55.30 -22.35 11.66
N ALA A 23 -55.63 -23.33 12.50
CA ALA A 23 -54.97 -24.64 12.62
C ALA A 23 -55.50 -25.62 11.54
N PRO A 24 -54.85 -26.77 11.32
CA PRO A 24 -55.52 -28.06 11.59
C PRO A 24 -54.49 -29.17 12.04
N PRO A 25 -54.81 -30.48 12.03
CA PRO A 25 -55.13 -31.27 13.23
C PRO A 25 -54.12 -32.40 13.53
N GLY A 26 -54.32 -33.06 14.67
CA GLY A 26 -53.40 -34.02 15.26
C GLY A 26 -53.45 -35.47 14.75
N THR A 27 -52.65 -36.29 15.43
CA THR A 27 -52.74 -37.76 15.45
C THR A 27 -52.41 -38.22 16.88
N GLN A 28 -53.26 -39.12 17.38
CA GLN A 28 -53.28 -39.73 18.70
C GLN A 28 -52.41 -41.01 18.76
N GLY A 29 -52.07 -41.39 19.99
CA GLY A 29 -51.66 -42.74 20.41
C GLY A 29 -50.95 -42.66 21.76
N ARG A 30 -51.68 -42.75 22.89
CA ARG A 30 -51.84 -43.95 23.77
C ARG A 30 -50.56 -44.30 24.55
N GLU A 31 -50.53 -44.66 25.84
CA GLU A 31 -51.50 -44.94 26.91
C GLU A 31 -50.65 -45.14 28.19
N GLY A 32 -51.09 -44.64 29.37
CA GLY A 32 -51.18 -45.45 30.61
C GLY A 32 -50.52 -44.73 31.81
N THR A 33 -51.24 -44.16 32.79
CA THR A 33 -51.97 -44.72 33.95
C THR A 33 -51.09 -45.12 35.15
N GLY A 34 -51.51 -44.66 36.36
CA GLY A 34 -51.10 -45.19 37.68
C GLY A 34 -50.35 -44.16 38.53
N ASP A 35 -50.94 -43.36 39.41
CA ASP A 35 -51.73 -43.62 40.64
C ASP A 35 -50.87 -43.72 41.93
N ARG A 36 -51.44 -43.10 42.98
CA ARG A 36 -51.23 -43.27 44.44
C ARG A 36 -49.89 -42.97 45.13
N ARG A 37 -49.97 -41.91 45.94
CA ARG A 37 -49.75 -41.84 47.40
C ARG A 37 -48.90 -42.98 48.02
N HIS A 38 -47.81 -42.59 48.67
CA HIS A 38 -47.51 -43.06 50.03
C HIS A 38 -46.90 -41.92 50.86
N ARG A 39 -47.59 -41.64 51.98
CA ARG A 39 -47.06 -40.95 53.16
C ARG A 39 -46.16 -41.94 53.90
N GLU A 40 -45.06 -41.41 54.44
CA GLU A 40 -44.35 -41.77 55.69
C GLU A 40 -42.94 -41.15 55.59
N ALA A 41 -42.28 -40.67 56.64
CA ALA A 41 -42.67 -40.20 57.95
C ALA A 41 -41.53 -39.25 58.38
N ILE A 42 -41.90 -38.21 59.11
CA ILE A 42 -40.97 -37.25 59.71
C ILE A 42 -40.35 -37.90 60.94
N VAL A 43 -39.02 -37.90 61.03
CA VAL A 43 -38.30 -37.94 62.31
C VAL A 43 -37.42 -36.70 62.37
N SER A 44 -37.77 -35.81 63.29
CA SER A 44 -37.04 -34.60 63.67
C SER A 44 -36.32 -34.87 64.97
N THR A 45 -35.09 -34.34 65.14
CA THR A 45 -34.64 -33.65 66.38
C THR A 45 -33.28 -32.96 66.14
N PRO A 46 -32.89 -31.95 66.96
CA PRO A 46 -32.57 -30.61 66.46
C PRO A 46 -31.17 -30.12 66.85
N GLY A 47 -30.66 -29.10 66.15
CA GLY A 47 -29.35 -28.51 66.46
C GLY A 47 -29.15 -27.12 65.87
N ALA A 48 -29.58 -26.11 66.63
CA ALA A 48 -28.97 -24.80 66.84
C ALA A 48 -28.69 -23.80 65.68
N THR A 49 -29.15 -22.58 65.98
CA THR A 49 -28.60 -21.25 65.65
C THR A 49 -28.89 -20.61 64.28
N THR A 50 -29.89 -19.73 64.31
CA THR A 50 -30.10 -18.57 63.45
C THR A 50 -28.83 -17.69 63.40
N SER A 51 -28.01 -17.86 62.36
CA SER A 51 -26.94 -16.90 62.03
C SER A 51 -27.52 -15.78 61.16
N GLN A 52 -27.58 -14.57 61.71
CA GLN A 52 -27.95 -13.38 60.94
C GLN A 52 -26.86 -13.10 59.89
N SER A 53 -27.24 -13.17 58.60
CA SER A 53 -26.33 -12.89 57.49
C SER A 53 -25.67 -11.49 57.61
N PRO A 54 -24.35 -11.36 57.37
CA PRO A 54 -23.64 -10.10 57.51
C PRO A 54 -24.17 -9.01 56.56
N LEU A 55 -24.06 -7.73 56.97
CA LEU A 55 -24.59 -6.57 56.23
C LEU A 55 -24.14 -6.50 54.77
N SER A 56 -22.95 -7.02 54.46
CA SER A 56 -22.41 -7.15 53.10
C SER A 56 -23.26 -8.08 52.21
N VAL A 57 -23.82 -9.14 52.78
CA VAL A 57 -24.68 -10.11 52.06
C VAL A 57 -26.07 -9.51 51.81
N ARG A 58 -26.65 -8.84 52.82
CA ARG A 58 -27.95 -8.15 52.66
C ARG A 58 -27.90 -6.97 51.68
N ALA A 59 -26.76 -6.28 51.63
CA ALA A 59 -26.52 -5.22 50.65
C ALA A 59 -26.41 -5.76 49.21
N VAL A 60 -25.79 -6.94 49.04
CA VAL A 60 -25.73 -7.65 47.75
C VAL A 60 -27.11 -8.13 47.31
N GLU A 61 -27.92 -8.66 48.22
CA GLU A 61 -29.29 -9.10 47.94
C GLU A 61 -30.21 -7.94 47.54
N ARG A 62 -30.13 -6.79 48.25
CA ARG A 62 -30.90 -5.58 47.90
C ARG A 62 -30.43 -4.94 46.60
N ALA A 63 -29.13 -4.95 46.30
CA ALA A 63 -28.60 -4.44 45.04
C ALA A 63 -28.93 -5.35 43.85
N ALA A 64 -29.03 -6.67 44.08
CA ALA A 64 -29.50 -7.63 43.07
C ALA A 64 -30.99 -7.45 42.75
N ALA A 65 -31.82 -7.18 43.76
CA ALA A 65 -33.26 -6.91 43.58
C ALA A 65 -33.54 -5.64 42.77
N LEU A 66 -32.70 -4.60 42.90
CA LEU A 66 -32.81 -3.35 42.11
C LEU A 66 -32.45 -3.51 40.62
N LEU A 67 -31.92 -4.67 40.20
CA LEU A 67 -31.49 -4.94 38.82
C LEU A 67 -32.49 -5.79 38.01
N GLU A 68 -33.59 -6.23 38.63
CA GLU A 68 -34.71 -6.93 37.97
C GLU A 68 -35.64 -5.96 37.24
N GLY A 69 -35.18 -5.43 36.11
CA GLY A 69 -36.06 -4.76 35.16
C GLY A 69 -36.80 -5.78 34.26
N PRO A 70 -38.00 -5.47 33.76
CA PRO A 70 -38.88 -6.40 33.02
C PRO A 70 -38.35 -6.87 31.64
N SER A 71 -37.08 -6.63 31.31
CA SER A 71 -36.41 -7.05 30.06
C SER A 71 -35.03 -7.70 30.28
N SER A 72 -34.78 -8.23 31.49
CA SER A 72 -33.53 -8.88 31.86
C SER A 72 -33.48 -10.35 31.40
N THR A 73 -32.62 -10.69 30.44
CA THR A 73 -32.27 -12.10 30.13
C THR A 73 -31.21 -12.61 31.12
N ARG A 74 -31.26 -13.89 31.52
CA ARG A 74 -30.33 -14.55 32.47
C ARG A 74 -28.84 -14.26 32.19
N ARG A 75 -28.47 -14.12 30.91
CA ARG A 75 -27.11 -13.79 30.45
C ARG A 75 -26.71 -12.33 30.70
N LEU A 76 -27.65 -11.39 30.59
CA LEU A 76 -27.45 -9.96 30.84
C LEU A 76 -27.40 -9.68 32.35
N PHE A 77 -28.17 -10.42 33.15
CA PHE A 77 -28.16 -10.41 34.60
C PHE A 77 -26.81 -10.87 35.17
N LEU A 78 -26.31 -12.03 34.75
CA LEU A 78 -25.01 -12.56 35.16
C LEU A 78 -23.84 -11.65 34.75
N TYR A 79 -23.92 -11.02 33.57
CA TYR A 79 -22.94 -10.04 33.13
C TYR A 79 -22.94 -8.78 34.02
N ARG A 80 -24.13 -8.27 34.41
CA ARG A 80 -24.27 -7.11 35.30
C ARG A 80 -23.74 -7.42 36.70
N ILE A 81 -24.02 -8.60 37.24
CA ILE A 81 -23.50 -9.04 38.55
C ILE A 81 -21.98 -9.19 38.53
N ALA A 82 -21.40 -9.77 37.47
CA ALA A 82 -19.94 -9.91 37.38
C ALA A 82 -19.21 -8.54 37.34
N VAL A 83 -19.79 -7.55 36.68
CA VAL A 83 -19.25 -6.17 36.63
C VAL A 83 -19.42 -5.46 37.97
N VAL A 84 -20.55 -5.64 38.66
CA VAL A 84 -20.82 -5.05 39.98
C VAL A 84 -19.96 -5.70 41.08
N GLY A 85 -19.81 -7.03 41.07
CA GLY A 85 -18.95 -7.76 42.00
C GLY A 85 -17.48 -7.37 41.86
N SER A 86 -17.01 -7.13 40.63
CA SER A 86 -15.67 -6.60 40.37
C SER A 86 -15.49 -5.16 40.85
N ALA A 87 -16.56 -4.34 40.85
CA ALA A 87 -16.50 -2.94 41.30
C ALA A 87 -16.41 -2.81 42.82
N LEU A 88 -17.17 -3.64 43.54
CA LEU A 88 -17.19 -3.67 45.01
C LEU A 88 -15.87 -4.21 45.60
N ALA A 89 -15.19 -5.12 44.89
CA ALA A 89 -13.88 -5.64 45.28
C ALA A 89 -12.73 -4.61 45.15
N LEU A 90 -12.92 -3.53 44.38
CA LEU A 90 -11.87 -2.55 44.08
C LEU A 90 -11.96 -1.29 44.95
N ASN A 91 -13.16 -0.82 45.30
CA ASN A 91 -13.36 0.30 46.25
C ASN A 91 -14.82 0.36 46.75
N PRO A 92 -15.16 -0.33 47.86
CA PRO A 92 -16.55 -0.51 48.29
C PRO A 92 -17.26 0.80 48.69
N TRP A 93 -16.58 1.68 49.43
CA TRP A 93 -17.19 2.92 49.94
C TRP A 93 -17.50 3.97 48.86
N ARG A 94 -16.69 4.03 47.80
CA ARG A 94 -16.89 5.02 46.73
C ARG A 94 -17.98 4.63 45.73
N TYR A 95 -18.22 3.33 45.56
CA TYR A 95 -19.27 2.80 44.68
C TYR A 95 -20.66 2.96 45.29
N VAL A 96 -20.77 2.87 46.62
CA VAL A 96 -22.03 3.03 47.37
C VAL A 96 -22.49 4.50 47.41
N LEU A 97 -21.57 5.46 47.50
CA LEU A 97 -21.91 6.89 47.66
C LEU A 97 -22.01 7.67 46.34
N ARG A 98 -21.42 7.18 45.23
CA ARG A 98 -21.52 7.79 43.89
C ARG A 98 -21.53 6.70 42.80
N PRO A 99 -22.69 6.34 42.21
CA PRO A 99 -22.75 5.34 41.15
C PRO A 99 -22.05 5.87 39.89
N THR A 100 -20.77 5.53 39.76
CA THR A 100 -20.01 5.64 38.52
C THR A 100 -19.86 4.23 37.97
N PRO A 101 -19.89 4.02 36.65
CA PRO A 101 -19.66 2.68 36.12
C PRO A 101 -18.34 2.12 36.66
N ALA A 102 -18.23 0.80 36.90
CA ALA A 102 -17.04 0.14 37.47
C ALA A 102 -15.68 0.48 36.78
N TYR A 103 -15.75 1.07 35.59
CA TYR A 103 -14.62 1.50 34.76
C TYR A 103 -14.30 3.02 34.86
N ALA A 104 -15.11 3.79 35.58
CA ALA A 104 -15.06 5.25 35.73
C ALA A 104 -14.67 5.74 37.12
N SER A 105 -14.61 4.84 38.10
CA SER A 105 -13.92 5.08 39.36
C SER A 105 -12.41 5.05 39.11
N VAL A 106 -11.85 5.97 38.31
CA VAL A 106 -10.45 6.03 37.82
C VAL A 106 -10.34 7.49 37.27
N CYS A 107 -10.09 8.60 37.99
CA CYS A 107 -8.90 9.08 38.72
C CYS A 107 -9.26 10.16 39.78
N GLY A 108 -8.36 10.31 40.74
CA GLY A 108 -7.91 11.58 41.33
C GLY A 108 -6.38 11.67 41.19
N SER A 109 -5.72 12.68 41.75
CA SER A 109 -4.27 12.99 41.61
C SER A 109 -3.27 11.93 42.12
N ALA A 110 -3.72 10.79 42.64
CA ALA A 110 -2.86 9.80 43.30
C ALA A 110 -2.34 8.71 42.33
N ASN A 111 -1.06 8.81 41.95
CA ASN A 111 -0.28 7.75 41.30
C ASN A 111 0.27 6.74 42.33
N THR A 112 -0.60 6.11 43.14
CA THR A 112 -0.19 5.24 44.25
C THR A 112 -0.81 3.84 44.19
N CYS A 113 -0.14 2.87 44.81
CA CYS A 113 -0.51 1.45 44.68
C CYS A 113 -1.77 1.10 45.49
N GLY A 114 -2.01 1.84 46.57
CA GLY A 114 -3.21 1.72 47.40
C GLY A 114 -4.50 2.14 46.69
N ALA A 115 -4.41 2.88 45.58
CA ALA A 115 -5.58 3.40 44.88
C ALA A 115 -6.24 2.40 43.91
N GLY A 116 -5.69 1.19 43.74
CA GLY A 116 -6.34 0.11 42.97
C GLY A 116 -6.09 0.10 41.45
N TRP A 117 -5.25 1.00 40.93
CA TRP A 117 -5.07 1.17 39.47
C TRP A 117 -4.13 0.16 38.83
N SER A 118 -4.48 -0.35 37.65
CA SER A 118 -3.54 -1.13 36.83
C SER A 118 -2.47 -0.22 36.20
N VAL A 119 -1.22 -0.70 36.18
CA VAL A 119 -0.08 -0.01 35.57
C VAL A 119 -0.22 0.13 34.05
N PHE A 120 0.40 1.15 33.44
CA PHE A 120 0.55 1.20 31.99
C PHE A 120 1.64 0.26 31.49
N CYS A 121 1.44 -0.33 30.31
CA CYS A 121 2.38 -1.32 29.77
C CYS A 121 3.78 -0.74 29.57
N CYS A 122 3.90 0.53 29.16
CA CYS A 122 5.21 1.16 29.03
C CYS A 122 6.01 1.23 30.35
N THR A 123 5.35 1.25 31.50
CA THR A 123 6.02 1.33 32.81
C THR A 123 6.74 0.01 33.15
N ILE A 124 6.12 -1.14 32.86
CA ILE A 124 6.67 -2.48 33.18
C ILE A 124 7.33 -3.18 31.99
N ASN A 125 7.26 -2.58 30.80
CA ASN A 125 7.73 -3.16 29.55
C ASN A 125 8.84 -2.30 28.92
N ASN A 126 9.80 -1.82 29.72
CA ASN A 126 10.97 -1.06 29.25
C ASN A 126 10.62 0.17 28.38
N GLY A 127 9.53 0.88 28.72
CA GLY A 127 9.03 2.02 27.95
C GLY A 127 8.22 1.63 26.71
N ALA A 128 7.96 0.34 26.46
CA ALA A 128 7.17 -0.13 25.32
C ALA A 128 5.67 -0.17 25.64
N ASN A 129 4.88 0.55 24.85
CA ASN A 129 3.43 0.61 25.00
C ASN A 129 2.75 -0.50 24.19
N ILE A 130 3.09 -1.75 24.51
CA ILE A 130 2.55 -2.97 23.90
C ILE A 130 2.30 -4.01 24.99
N CYS A 131 1.35 -4.92 24.76
CA CYS A 131 1.13 -6.04 25.67
C CYS A 131 2.41 -6.91 25.76
N PRO A 132 2.90 -7.23 26.97
CA PRO A 132 3.98 -8.20 27.16
C PRO A 132 3.67 -9.55 26.51
N GLY A 133 4.68 -10.31 26.07
CA GLY A 133 4.47 -11.56 25.31
C GLY A 133 3.67 -12.66 26.03
N TYR A 134 3.65 -12.64 27.38
CA TYR A 134 2.87 -13.53 28.23
C TYR A 134 1.43 -13.05 28.50
N SER A 135 1.01 -11.96 27.85
CA SER A 135 -0.32 -11.37 27.95
C SER A 135 -1.00 -11.25 26.58
N TYR A 136 -2.29 -10.95 26.57
CA TYR A 136 -3.10 -10.75 25.37
C TYR A 136 -4.14 -9.64 25.57
N VAL A 137 -4.61 -9.05 24.48
CA VAL A 137 -5.62 -7.99 24.48
C VAL A 137 -6.99 -8.57 24.80
N ALA A 138 -7.58 -8.23 25.95
CA ALA A 138 -8.81 -8.88 26.43
C ALA A 138 -10.08 -8.00 26.36
N GLY A 139 -9.92 -6.67 26.32
CA GLY A 139 -11.02 -5.71 26.25
C GLY A 139 -10.54 -4.27 26.23
N TRP A 140 -11.43 -3.33 25.94
CA TRP A 140 -11.07 -1.91 25.79
C TRP A 140 -12.22 -0.94 26.07
N TRP A 141 -11.88 0.28 26.45
CA TRP A 141 -12.82 1.41 26.49
C TRP A 141 -12.17 2.67 25.91
N LYS A 142 -12.99 3.64 25.54
CA LYS A 142 -12.51 4.93 25.02
C LYS A 142 -12.83 6.09 25.95
N VAL A 143 -12.12 7.18 25.72
CA VAL A 143 -12.44 8.52 26.21
C VAL A 143 -12.41 9.50 25.05
N ASP A 144 -13.40 10.38 24.97
CA ASP A 144 -13.49 11.37 23.90
C ASP A 144 -12.71 12.66 24.25
N ASN A 145 -12.40 13.47 23.24
CA ASN A 145 -11.72 14.77 23.35
C ASN A 145 -10.41 14.71 24.17
N SER A 146 -9.56 13.72 23.89
CA SER A 146 -8.31 13.56 24.63
C SER A 146 -7.23 14.49 24.08
N ALA A 147 -6.68 15.36 24.92
CA ALA A 147 -5.52 16.19 24.56
C ALA A 147 -4.31 15.32 24.12
N PHE A 148 -4.15 14.15 24.74
CA PHE A 148 -3.17 13.11 24.36
C PHE A 148 -3.29 12.62 22.92
N CYS A 149 -4.48 12.69 22.32
CA CYS A 149 -4.71 12.28 20.94
C CYS A 149 -5.10 13.48 20.06
N LEU A 150 -4.65 14.69 20.43
CA LEU A 150 -4.92 15.95 19.73
C LEU A 150 -6.42 16.15 19.46
N GLY A 151 -7.24 15.92 20.48
CA GLY A 151 -8.69 16.02 20.43
C GLY A 151 -9.40 14.77 19.90
N SER A 152 -8.68 13.78 19.36
CA SER A 152 -9.27 12.51 18.95
C SER A 152 -9.59 11.61 20.16
N PRO A 153 -10.45 10.59 20.00
CA PRO A 153 -10.67 9.60 21.04
C PRO A 153 -9.41 8.83 21.37
N ARG A 154 -9.21 8.56 22.66
CA ARG A 154 -8.13 7.74 23.19
C ARG A 154 -8.69 6.42 23.70
N TYR A 155 -7.99 5.32 23.45
CA TYR A 155 -8.41 3.98 23.81
C TYR A 155 -7.49 3.40 24.88
N TYR A 156 -8.08 2.82 25.91
CA TYR A 156 -7.42 2.05 26.94
C TYR A 156 -7.74 0.58 26.73
N ILE A 157 -6.72 -0.27 26.81
CA ILE A 157 -6.86 -1.68 26.48
C ILE A 157 -6.18 -2.50 27.56
N ASP A 158 -6.92 -3.44 28.12
CA ASP A 158 -6.40 -4.33 29.16
C ASP A 158 -5.64 -5.49 28.49
N CYS A 159 -4.37 -5.64 28.87
CA CYS A 159 -3.53 -6.79 28.55
C CYS A 159 -3.65 -7.81 29.68
N ASN A 160 -4.45 -8.85 29.50
CA ASN A 160 -4.63 -9.90 30.51
C ASN A 160 -3.58 -10.99 30.34
N ARG A 161 -3.20 -11.64 31.44
CA ARG A 161 -2.26 -12.77 31.43
C ARG A 161 -2.82 -13.94 30.61
N LYS A 162 -2.00 -14.57 29.77
CA LYS A 162 -2.40 -15.80 29.05
C LYS A 162 -2.63 -16.96 30.05
N PRO A 163 -3.66 -17.80 29.86
CA PRO A 163 -3.83 -19.02 30.65
C PRO A 163 -2.54 -19.86 30.67
N GLY A 164 -2.25 -20.52 31.80
CA GLY A 164 -1.03 -21.32 31.97
C GLY A 164 0.26 -20.53 32.26
N ARG A 165 0.24 -19.19 32.22
CA ARG A 165 1.36 -18.36 32.72
C ARG A 165 1.12 -17.97 34.18
N SER A 166 2.15 -17.60 34.94
CA SER A 166 1.99 -17.04 36.29
C SER A 166 2.08 -15.51 36.26
N CYS A 167 1.34 -14.84 37.14
CA CYS A 167 1.61 -13.45 37.49
C CYS A 167 1.13 -13.16 38.92
N SER A 168 1.98 -12.53 39.73
CA SER A 168 1.66 -12.17 41.11
C SER A 168 1.23 -10.71 41.22
N CYS A 169 0.19 -10.49 42.03
CA CYS A 169 -0.24 -9.14 42.42
C CYS A 169 0.90 -8.43 43.17
N ARG A 170 1.31 -7.27 42.67
CA ARG A 170 2.34 -6.44 43.31
C ARG A 170 2.21 -4.96 42.93
N CYS A 171 2.86 -4.11 43.72
CA CYS A 171 3.06 -2.70 43.39
C CYS A 171 4.25 -2.53 42.44
N ASN A 172 4.10 -1.67 41.43
CA ASN A 172 5.24 -1.22 40.66
C ASN A 172 6.00 -0.15 41.47
N ASN A 173 7.10 -0.53 42.13
CA ASN A 173 7.88 0.40 42.95
C ASN A 173 8.93 1.18 42.13
N THR A 174 8.97 1.01 40.81
CA THR A 174 9.93 1.68 39.92
C THR A 174 9.32 2.89 39.22
N GLY A 175 10.04 4.01 39.25
CA GLY A 175 9.59 5.26 38.63
C GLY A 175 8.38 5.91 39.33
N CYS A 176 7.71 6.80 38.61
CA CYS A 176 6.66 7.67 39.18
C CYS A 176 5.23 7.21 38.89
N ASP A 177 5.09 5.95 38.47
CA ASP A 177 3.81 5.28 38.22
C ASP A 177 3.70 4.09 39.17
N ARG A 178 3.41 4.37 40.44
CA ARG A 178 3.32 3.36 41.50
C ARG A 178 1.98 2.63 41.48
N ARG A 179 1.68 1.92 40.40
CA ARG A 179 0.38 1.24 40.19
C ARG A 179 0.47 -0.28 40.35
N ARG A 180 -0.67 -0.94 40.45
CA ARG A 180 -0.80 -2.40 40.61
C ARG A 180 -0.48 -3.13 39.31
N VAL A 181 0.21 -4.25 39.44
CA VAL A 181 0.51 -5.22 38.38
C VAL A 181 -0.18 -6.52 38.76
N CYS A 182 -0.99 -7.10 37.86
CA CYS A 182 -1.63 -8.40 38.06
C CYS A 182 -2.52 -8.55 39.31
N CYS A 183 -3.10 -7.46 39.80
CA CYS A 183 -4.00 -7.51 40.97
C CYS A 183 -5.48 -7.50 40.58
N ASN A 184 -5.81 -7.01 39.39
CA ASN A 184 -7.19 -6.81 38.97
C ASN A 184 -7.61 -7.97 38.06
N VAL A 185 -8.64 -8.72 38.44
CA VAL A 185 -9.14 -9.88 37.68
C VAL A 185 -10.51 -9.54 37.11
N PHE A 186 -10.55 -9.06 35.86
CA PHE A 186 -11.79 -8.81 35.14
C PHE A 186 -11.56 -8.80 33.63
N ARG A 187 -12.63 -8.90 32.86
CA ARG A 187 -12.59 -8.85 31.39
C ARG A 187 -13.89 -8.33 30.79
N TYR A 188 -13.80 -7.33 29.91
CA TYR A 188 -14.97 -6.75 29.22
C TYR A 188 -15.56 -7.65 28.11
N GLY A 189 -14.77 -8.59 27.58
CA GLY A 189 -15.23 -9.53 26.56
C GLY A 189 -15.36 -8.93 25.15
N GLN A 190 -14.65 -7.84 24.85
CA GLN A 190 -14.66 -7.23 23.52
C GLN A 190 -13.54 -7.73 22.61
N CYS A 191 -12.49 -8.36 23.14
CA CYS A 191 -11.37 -8.86 22.35
C CYS A 191 -11.00 -10.30 22.72
N ASN A 192 -10.51 -11.06 21.73
CA ASN A 192 -9.96 -12.40 21.88
C ASN A 192 -10.89 -13.37 22.64
N THR A 193 -12.20 -13.26 22.43
CA THR A 193 -13.27 -13.96 23.19
C THR A 193 -13.20 -15.49 23.12
N HIS A 194 -12.43 -16.04 22.18
CA HIS A 194 -12.13 -17.46 22.07
C HIS A 194 -11.31 -18.01 23.25
N ILE A 195 -10.50 -17.17 23.91
CA ILE A 195 -9.77 -17.56 25.14
C ILE A 195 -10.78 -17.65 26.28
N ARG A 196 -10.96 -18.83 26.88
CA ARG A 196 -11.90 -19.04 27.99
C ARG A 196 -11.33 -18.55 29.32
N GLY A 197 -12.22 -18.11 30.22
CA GLY A 197 -11.87 -17.65 31.56
C GLY A 197 -11.50 -16.15 31.65
N VAL A 198 -11.27 -15.73 32.89
CA VAL A 198 -10.83 -14.38 33.26
C VAL A 198 -9.51 -14.51 34.02
N THR A 199 -8.49 -13.81 33.55
CA THR A 199 -7.17 -13.75 34.19
C THR A 199 -6.84 -12.32 34.61
N GLU A 200 -5.75 -12.16 35.36
CA GLU A 200 -5.26 -10.89 35.88
C GLU A 200 -4.88 -9.93 34.75
N VAL A 201 -5.24 -8.65 34.91
CA VAL A 201 -4.77 -7.55 34.07
C VAL A 201 -3.31 -7.27 34.42
N VAL A 202 -2.41 -7.58 33.49
CA VAL A 202 -0.97 -7.37 33.62
C VAL A 202 -0.65 -5.88 33.55
N CYS A 203 -1.15 -5.22 32.51
CA CYS A 203 -0.99 -3.79 32.30
C CYS A 203 -2.05 -3.28 31.33
N ARG A 204 -2.10 -1.95 31.18
CA ARG A 204 -2.95 -1.27 30.19
C ARG A 204 -2.11 -0.63 29.10
N LEU A 205 -2.44 -0.91 27.84
CA LEU A 205 -1.87 -0.17 26.72
C LEU A 205 -2.81 0.98 26.32
N ILE A 206 -2.24 2.02 25.72
CA ILE A 206 -3.00 3.20 25.30
C ILE A 206 -2.70 3.53 23.85
N THR A 207 -3.73 3.76 23.05
CA THR A 207 -3.55 4.15 21.65
C THR A 207 -4.57 5.20 21.23
N CYS A 208 -4.20 6.01 20.25
CA CYS A 208 -5.12 6.91 19.56
C CYS A 208 -5.83 6.23 18.39
N THR A 209 -5.45 4.98 18.08
CA THR A 209 -6.02 4.17 17.03
C THR A 209 -7.03 3.16 17.61
N PRO A 210 -8.23 3.04 17.04
CA PRO A 210 -9.21 2.07 17.50
C PRO A 210 -8.68 0.62 17.52
N PRO A 211 -8.92 -0.15 18.60
CA PRO A 211 -8.39 -1.51 18.77
C PRO A 211 -8.71 -2.47 17.62
N TRP A 212 -9.94 -2.43 17.12
CA TRP A 212 -10.41 -3.28 16.01
C TRP A 212 -9.78 -2.96 14.65
N LYS A 213 -8.97 -1.89 14.53
CA LYS A 213 -8.21 -1.62 13.29
C LYS A 213 -6.91 -2.43 13.21
N TRP A 214 -6.40 -2.90 14.33
CA TRP A 214 -5.11 -3.61 14.38
C TRP A 214 -5.19 -5.01 14.99
N ASP A 215 -6.20 -5.30 15.82
CA ASP A 215 -6.53 -6.67 16.24
C ASP A 215 -7.94 -7.05 15.72
N PRO A 216 -8.06 -7.93 14.72
CA PRO A 216 -9.36 -8.37 14.21
C PRO A 216 -10.17 -9.17 15.23
N ALA A 217 -9.54 -9.68 16.30
CA ALA A 217 -10.23 -10.36 17.39
C ALA A 217 -10.98 -9.38 18.31
N CYS A 218 -10.84 -8.06 18.09
CA CYS A 218 -11.58 -7.02 18.81
C CYS A 218 -12.86 -6.60 18.10
N GLY A 219 -13.99 -6.64 18.82
CA GLY A 219 -15.28 -6.12 18.40
C GLY A 219 -15.39 -4.60 18.50
N ARG A 220 -16.45 -4.05 17.90
CA ARG A 220 -16.76 -2.61 17.84
C ARG A 220 -17.71 -2.13 18.94
N THR A 221 -18.10 -3.00 19.87
CA THR A 221 -18.96 -2.64 20.99
C THR A 221 -18.27 -1.57 21.82
N VAL A 222 -18.81 -0.36 21.85
CA VAL A 222 -18.16 0.79 22.49
C VAL A 222 -18.39 0.77 24.00
N ARG A 223 -17.32 0.98 24.76
CA ARG A 223 -17.36 1.30 26.19
C ARG A 223 -16.70 2.67 26.37
N VAL A 224 -17.28 3.53 27.21
CA VAL A 224 -16.83 4.93 27.36
C VAL A 224 -16.61 5.23 28.83
N SER A 225 -15.45 5.81 29.17
CA SER A 225 -15.11 6.23 30.53
C SER A 225 -14.44 7.61 30.54
N GLU A 226 -15.24 8.67 30.65
CA GLU A 226 -14.74 10.05 30.57
C GLU A 226 -13.87 10.47 31.75
N SER A 227 -13.98 9.81 32.91
CA SER A 227 -13.09 10.06 34.06
C SER A 227 -11.65 9.63 33.80
N THR A 228 -11.41 8.79 32.78
CA THR A 228 -10.07 8.37 32.36
C THR A 228 -9.34 9.38 31.47
N ARG A 229 -9.92 10.55 31.19
CA ARG A 229 -9.39 11.50 30.20
C ARG A 229 -7.96 11.96 30.45
N SER A 230 -7.62 12.22 31.71
CA SER A 230 -6.32 12.77 32.13
C SER A 230 -5.28 11.74 32.52
N HIS A 231 -5.60 10.43 32.42
CA HIS A 231 -4.70 9.41 32.97
C HIS A 231 -3.45 9.31 32.13
N SER A 232 -2.28 9.24 32.76
CA SER A 232 -1.04 9.07 32.03
C SER A 232 0.05 8.47 32.92
N SER A 233 1.19 8.18 32.30
CA SER A 233 2.46 7.88 32.95
C SER A 233 3.54 8.69 32.25
N ARG A 234 4.66 8.92 32.94
CA ARG A 234 5.82 9.64 32.38
C ARG A 234 6.41 8.96 31.15
N CYS A 235 6.18 7.66 30.95
CA CYS A 235 6.63 6.94 29.76
C CYS A 235 5.77 7.21 28.52
N LEU A 236 4.61 7.85 28.68
CA LEU A 236 3.76 8.27 27.57
C LEU A 236 4.01 9.75 27.25
N PRO A 237 3.78 10.16 25.99
CA PRO A 237 3.76 11.57 25.62
C PRO A 237 2.83 12.35 26.55
N GLY A 238 3.16 13.58 26.98
CA GLY A 238 2.34 14.38 27.90
C GLY A 238 0.98 14.82 27.32
N PRO A 239 0.22 15.70 28.02
CA PRO A 239 -1.11 16.13 27.60
C PRO A 239 -1.13 16.88 26.26
N ASN A 240 -0.01 17.45 25.80
CA ASN A 240 0.10 18.17 24.52
C ASN A 240 1.16 17.50 23.62
N PRO A 241 0.92 16.29 23.12
CA PRO A 241 1.94 15.56 22.40
C PRO A 241 2.05 16.01 20.95
N SER A 242 3.25 15.92 20.40
CA SER A 242 3.47 16.16 18.98
C SER A 242 2.82 15.07 18.12
N ARG A 243 2.58 15.39 16.84
CA ARG A 243 2.11 14.39 15.85
C ARG A 243 3.08 13.22 15.70
N ILE A 244 4.38 13.45 15.91
CA ILE A 244 5.40 12.40 15.88
C ILE A 244 5.33 11.53 17.13
N GLU A 245 5.09 12.12 18.29
CA GLU A 245 4.96 11.39 19.56
C GLU A 245 3.75 10.48 19.57
N ILE A 246 2.59 10.96 19.09
CA ILE A 246 1.39 10.12 18.92
C ILE A 246 1.68 8.95 17.99
N LYS A 247 2.30 9.22 16.84
CA LYS A 247 2.65 8.18 15.87
C LYS A 247 3.60 7.14 16.50
N TYR A 248 4.63 7.58 17.22
CA TYR A 248 5.57 6.68 17.89
C TYR A 248 4.90 5.85 18.99
N GLN A 249 3.95 6.43 19.72
CA GLN A 249 3.15 5.73 20.73
C GLN A 249 2.28 4.65 20.10
N ASP A 250 1.57 4.96 19.02
CA ASP A 250 0.72 4.01 18.31
C ASP A 250 1.54 2.87 17.69
N MET A 251 2.82 3.10 17.40
CA MET A 251 3.75 2.04 16.97
C MET A 251 4.29 1.18 18.12
N GLY A 252 4.03 1.52 19.38
CA GLY A 252 4.48 0.76 20.55
C GLY A 252 5.71 1.35 21.28
N LEU A 253 6.09 2.60 21.01
CA LEU A 253 7.25 3.28 21.60
C LEU A 253 8.56 2.48 21.40
N ARG A 254 9.32 2.24 22.47
CA ARG A 254 10.62 1.54 22.42
C ARG A 254 10.52 0.10 21.91
N GLY A 255 9.35 -0.53 22.06
CA GLY A 255 9.08 -1.86 21.52
C GLY A 255 8.70 -1.87 20.03
N SER A 256 8.59 -0.70 19.41
CA SER A 256 8.34 -0.61 17.97
C SER A 256 9.56 -0.99 17.15
N ILE A 257 9.35 -1.20 15.84
CA ILE A 257 10.43 -1.42 14.87
C ILE A 257 11.47 -0.28 14.82
N LEU A 258 11.14 0.91 15.33
CA LEU A 258 12.03 2.07 15.35
C LEU A 258 13.03 2.02 16.51
N GLY A 259 12.72 1.31 17.60
CA GLY A 259 13.52 1.29 18.82
C GLY A 259 13.54 2.65 19.53
N ALA A 260 14.49 2.82 20.45
CA ALA A 260 14.60 4.02 21.28
C ALA A 260 14.87 5.30 20.46
N PRO A 261 14.35 6.47 20.90
CA PRO A 261 14.64 7.73 20.25
C PRO A 261 16.10 8.15 20.49
N GLU A 262 16.81 8.49 19.41
CA GLU A 262 18.21 8.94 19.46
C GLU A 262 18.31 10.44 19.75
N THR A 263 17.34 11.21 19.27
CA THR A 263 17.33 12.67 19.40
C THR A 263 15.99 13.14 19.97
N ARG A 264 16.00 14.36 20.51
CA ARG A 264 14.78 15.16 20.65
C ARG A 264 14.18 15.42 19.26
N GLU A 265 12.89 15.75 19.24
CA GLU A 265 12.24 16.23 18.02
C GLU A 265 12.88 17.55 17.58
N ARG A 266 13.05 17.72 16.27
CA ARG A 266 13.67 18.89 15.65
C ARG A 266 12.83 19.40 14.51
N ASP A 267 12.99 20.67 14.18
CA ASP A 267 12.34 21.26 13.01
C ASP A 267 12.95 20.70 11.71
N GLY A 268 12.07 20.48 10.74
CA GLY A 268 12.40 20.13 9.36
C GLY A 268 12.15 21.32 8.44
N VAL A 269 12.49 21.16 7.16
CA VAL A 269 12.20 22.21 6.16
C VAL A 269 10.69 22.43 5.97
N ARG A 270 10.28 23.62 5.49
CA ARG A 270 8.87 23.96 5.20
C ARG A 270 7.93 23.72 6.39
N ASN A 271 8.32 24.16 7.58
CA ASN A 271 7.53 24.04 8.82
C ASN A 271 7.11 22.59 9.14
N GLY A 272 7.92 21.61 8.74
CA GLY A 272 7.73 20.23 9.17
C GLY A 272 8.54 19.89 10.41
N ARG A 273 8.38 18.66 10.90
CA ARG A 273 9.01 18.15 12.12
C ARG A 273 9.63 16.80 11.84
N LYS A 274 10.67 16.45 12.58
CA LYS A 274 11.33 15.14 12.46
C LYS A 274 11.98 14.69 13.75
N ARG A 275 12.05 13.37 13.92
CA ARG A 275 12.79 12.74 15.01
C ARG A 275 13.50 11.49 14.54
N ARG A 276 14.73 11.27 15.02
CA ARG A 276 15.51 10.06 14.77
C ARG A 276 15.33 9.04 15.89
N TYR A 277 15.33 7.77 15.50
CA TYR A 277 15.25 6.60 16.35
C TYR A 277 16.32 5.60 15.92
N ALA A 278 16.70 4.68 16.80
CA ALA A 278 17.78 3.72 16.58
C ALA A 278 17.71 3.04 15.19
N ASN A 279 16.51 2.65 14.77
CA ASN A 279 16.28 1.90 13.54
C ASN A 279 15.53 2.70 12.45
N GLY A 280 15.30 4.00 12.64
CA GLY A 280 14.49 4.77 11.70
C GLY A 280 14.28 6.24 12.04
N MET A 281 13.27 6.82 11.42
CA MET A 281 12.86 8.21 11.60
C MET A 281 11.35 8.29 11.49
N ILE A 282 10.75 9.25 12.20
CA ILE A 282 9.39 9.71 11.91
C ILE A 282 9.50 11.17 11.47
N LEU A 283 8.82 11.50 10.39
CA LEU A 283 8.72 12.86 9.88
C LEU A 283 7.25 13.25 9.78
N TRP A 284 6.95 14.50 10.09
CA TRP A 284 5.63 15.08 9.97
C TRP A 284 5.68 16.36 9.14
N HIS A 285 4.67 16.55 8.30
CA HIS A 285 4.40 17.80 7.61
C HIS A 285 2.88 17.99 7.51
N ARG A 286 2.41 19.24 7.49
CA ARG A 286 0.97 19.57 7.52
C ARG A 286 0.17 18.88 6.42
N THR A 287 0.73 18.74 5.23
CA THR A 287 0.05 18.15 4.06
C THR A 287 0.14 16.63 3.96
N THR A 288 1.12 16.00 4.63
CA THR A 288 1.36 14.56 4.52
C THR A 288 0.99 13.80 5.78
N GLY A 289 1.03 14.42 6.95
CA GLY A 289 0.90 13.74 8.24
C GLY A 289 2.23 13.13 8.71
N ALA A 290 2.15 12.37 9.82
CA ALA A 290 3.31 11.75 10.46
C ALA A 290 3.53 10.33 9.93
N HIS A 291 4.67 10.09 9.31
CA HIS A 291 5.00 8.79 8.73
C HIS A 291 6.38 8.32 9.16
N GLU A 292 6.49 7.02 9.43
CA GLU A 292 7.75 6.39 9.74
C GLU A 292 8.48 5.90 8.50
N VAL A 293 9.81 5.96 8.57
CA VAL A 293 10.74 5.29 7.66
C VAL A 293 11.75 4.53 8.50
N HIS A 294 11.99 3.26 8.18
CA HIS A 294 12.88 2.42 9.00
C HIS A 294 13.84 1.58 8.15
N ARG A 295 14.81 0.94 8.82
CA ARG A 295 15.79 0.00 8.25
C ARG A 295 16.50 0.56 7.02
N SER A 296 16.62 -0.24 5.95
CA SER A 296 17.39 0.12 4.75
C SER A 296 16.79 1.31 3.99
N VAL A 297 15.46 1.47 4.05
CA VAL A 297 14.75 2.62 3.47
C VAL A 297 15.15 3.90 4.19
N ALA A 298 15.14 3.92 5.52
CA ALA A 298 15.59 5.08 6.30
C ALA A 298 17.07 5.42 6.02
N ARG A 299 17.95 4.42 5.96
CA ARG A 299 19.37 4.62 5.61
C ARG A 299 19.53 5.26 4.23
N ARG A 300 18.79 4.78 3.22
CA ARG A 300 18.81 5.36 1.86
C ARG A 300 18.24 6.79 1.86
N TYR A 301 17.14 7.03 2.55
CA TYR A 301 16.50 8.34 2.67
C TYR A 301 17.45 9.37 3.30
N ARG A 302 18.15 9.01 4.38
CA ARG A 302 19.19 9.86 5.00
C ARG A 302 20.35 10.14 4.04
N LYS A 303 20.86 9.14 3.32
CA LYS A 303 21.89 9.33 2.27
C LYS A 303 21.44 10.27 1.14
N LYS A 304 20.13 10.46 0.96
CA LYS A 304 19.54 11.41 0.02
C LYS A 304 19.14 12.74 0.67
N LYS A 305 19.78 13.10 1.78
CA LYS A 305 19.57 14.35 2.55
C LYS A 305 18.17 14.47 3.19
N ALA A 306 17.45 13.36 3.37
CA ALA A 306 16.15 13.30 4.05
C ALA A 306 15.15 14.38 3.57
N ASP A 307 14.56 15.14 4.50
CA ASP A 307 13.60 16.23 4.25
C ASP A 307 14.20 17.38 3.44
N LYS A 308 15.53 17.59 3.53
CA LYS A 308 16.27 18.58 2.73
C LYS A 308 16.57 18.08 1.31
N GLY A 309 16.30 16.81 1.01
CA GLY A 309 16.56 16.19 -0.28
C GLY A 309 15.40 16.31 -1.27
N THR A 310 15.63 15.89 -2.51
CA THR A 310 14.62 15.91 -3.58
C THR A 310 13.43 14.99 -3.34
N LEU A 311 13.50 14.08 -2.36
CA LEU A 311 12.36 13.22 -2.00
C LEU A 311 11.31 13.97 -1.18
N GLY A 312 11.70 14.97 -0.38
CA GLY A 312 10.79 15.65 0.54
C GLY A 312 10.25 14.74 1.65
N TYR A 313 9.06 15.05 2.15
CA TYR A 313 8.41 14.31 3.23
C TYR A 313 7.79 13.00 2.75
N PRO A 314 7.79 11.95 3.61
CA PRO A 314 7.03 10.73 3.36
C PRO A 314 5.53 11.03 3.30
N LYS A 315 4.81 10.33 2.41
CA LYS A 315 3.35 10.35 2.22
C LYS A 315 2.68 9.04 2.65
N THR A 316 3.50 8.04 2.95
CA THR A 316 3.05 6.76 3.48
C THR A 316 4.04 6.32 4.53
N ASP A 317 3.52 5.49 5.41
CA ASP A 317 4.28 4.57 6.25
C ASP A 317 5.12 3.60 5.40
N HIS A 318 5.98 2.84 6.08
CA HIS A 318 6.76 1.79 5.44
C HIS A 318 5.89 0.55 5.20
N ARG A 319 5.45 0.37 3.94
CA ARG A 319 4.44 -0.63 3.58
C ARG A 319 5.03 -1.82 2.82
N PRO A 320 4.51 -3.04 3.05
CA PRO A 320 4.81 -4.16 2.17
C PRO A 320 4.25 -3.91 0.77
N VAL A 321 4.89 -4.48 -0.25
CA VAL A 321 4.36 -4.50 -1.61
C VAL A 321 3.19 -5.50 -1.76
N GLY A 322 3.13 -6.50 -0.87
CA GLY A 322 2.12 -7.57 -0.89
C GLY A 322 2.58 -8.84 -1.62
N ASP A 323 3.86 -8.94 -1.99
CA ASP A 323 4.50 -10.11 -2.59
C ASP A 323 5.32 -10.95 -1.58
N GLY A 324 5.22 -10.63 -0.29
CA GLY A 324 5.96 -11.29 0.79
C GLY A 324 7.44 -10.90 0.91
N ARG A 325 8.03 -10.20 -0.08
CA ARG A 325 9.49 -9.96 -0.13
C ARG A 325 9.85 -8.49 -0.05
N GLY A 326 9.13 -7.62 -0.77
CA GLY A 326 9.48 -6.21 -0.88
C GLY A 326 8.64 -5.26 -0.07
N ALA A 327 9.16 -4.04 0.06
CA ALA A 327 8.50 -2.95 0.75
C ALA A 327 8.80 -1.61 0.05
N PHE A 328 7.98 -0.61 0.33
CA PHE A 328 8.17 0.73 -0.19
C PHE A 328 7.72 1.81 0.80
N VAL A 329 8.28 3.00 0.62
CA VAL A 329 7.76 4.24 1.19
C VAL A 329 7.58 5.23 0.04
N ARG A 330 6.42 5.89 -0.02
CA ARG A 330 6.17 6.99 -0.95
C ARG A 330 6.53 8.31 -0.28
N PHE A 331 7.11 9.21 -1.06
CA PHE A 331 7.50 10.56 -0.67
C PHE A 331 6.88 11.56 -1.64
N GLU A 332 6.93 12.85 -1.32
CA GLU A 332 6.49 13.93 -2.22
C GLU A 332 7.16 13.82 -3.59
N GLY A 333 8.49 13.68 -3.62
CA GLY A 333 9.32 13.66 -4.82
C GLY A 333 9.68 12.27 -5.38
N GLY A 334 8.94 11.22 -5.01
CA GLY A 334 9.18 9.86 -5.54
C GLY A 334 8.90 8.77 -4.52
N SER A 335 9.51 7.60 -4.70
CA SER A 335 9.38 6.48 -3.76
C SER A 335 10.72 5.80 -3.55
N ILE A 336 10.91 5.19 -2.38
CA ILE A 336 12.02 4.27 -2.13
C ILE A 336 11.45 2.86 -2.03
N TYR A 337 11.99 1.95 -2.83
CA TYR A 337 11.63 0.53 -2.84
C TYR A 337 12.77 -0.28 -2.25
N ARG A 338 12.44 -1.33 -1.49
CA ARG A 338 13.36 -2.32 -0.93
C ARG A 338 12.96 -3.70 -1.44
N HIS A 339 13.91 -4.43 -2.00
CA HIS A 339 13.82 -5.85 -2.28
C HIS A 339 15.07 -6.55 -1.71
N PRO A 340 14.98 -7.82 -1.25
CA PRO A 340 16.16 -8.57 -0.82
C PRO A 340 17.22 -8.66 -1.92
N ASP A 341 16.81 -9.02 -3.14
CA ASP A 341 17.75 -9.31 -4.23
C ASP A 341 18.31 -8.05 -4.91
N THR A 342 17.48 -7.00 -5.07
CA THR A 342 17.90 -5.77 -5.78
C THR A 342 18.37 -4.67 -4.84
N GLY A 343 18.25 -4.88 -3.53
CA GLY A 343 18.53 -3.91 -2.49
C GLY A 343 17.50 -2.78 -2.41
N THR A 344 17.92 -1.62 -1.90
CA THR A 344 17.04 -0.46 -1.70
C THR A 344 17.31 0.62 -2.74
N LYS A 345 16.35 0.99 -3.58
CA LYS A 345 16.52 2.00 -4.65
C LYS A 345 15.48 3.11 -4.57
N ALA A 346 15.92 4.33 -4.86
CA ALA A 346 15.06 5.51 -4.92
C ALA A 346 14.66 5.81 -6.38
N VAL A 347 13.37 5.87 -6.64
CA VAL A 347 12.79 6.23 -7.94
C VAL A 347 12.14 7.61 -7.81
N PHE A 348 12.58 8.58 -8.61
CA PHE A 348 12.16 9.98 -8.48
C PHE A 348 10.93 10.34 -9.33
N THR A 349 10.21 11.36 -8.87
CA THR A 349 8.97 11.97 -9.36
C THR A 349 8.39 11.40 -10.66
N ARG A 350 8.91 11.81 -11.83
CA ARG A 350 8.30 11.49 -13.13
C ARG A 350 8.41 9.99 -13.42
N SER A 351 9.58 9.39 -13.20
CA SER A 351 9.80 7.94 -13.35
C SER A 351 8.92 7.13 -12.39
N ASP A 352 8.81 7.53 -11.12
CA ASP A 352 7.99 6.83 -10.12
C ASP A 352 6.49 6.89 -10.48
N ARG A 353 6.02 8.03 -10.97
CA ARG A 353 4.61 8.18 -11.39
C ARG A 353 4.26 7.23 -12.54
N ARG A 354 5.13 7.11 -13.55
CA ARG A 354 4.93 6.15 -14.65
C ARG A 354 5.04 4.72 -14.14
N TYR A 355 6.06 4.41 -13.36
CA TYR A 355 6.28 3.07 -12.78
C TYR A 355 5.06 2.58 -11.99
N ARG A 356 4.48 3.42 -11.12
CA ARG A 356 3.28 3.06 -10.36
C ARG A 356 2.05 2.83 -11.25
N ARG A 357 1.87 3.61 -12.32
CA ARG A 357 0.79 3.37 -13.30
C ARG A 357 0.97 2.07 -14.08
N LEU A 358 2.20 1.58 -14.19
CA LEU A 358 2.51 0.28 -14.80
C LEU A 358 2.44 -0.88 -13.81
N GLY A 359 1.84 -0.70 -12.63
CA GLY A 359 1.70 -1.72 -11.58
C GLY A 359 2.81 -1.75 -10.54
N GLY A 360 3.80 -0.86 -10.63
CA GLY A 360 4.92 -0.82 -9.68
C GLY A 360 5.70 -2.14 -9.64
N PRO A 361 6.17 -2.61 -8.46
CA PRO A 361 6.97 -3.82 -8.38
C PRO A 361 6.25 -5.11 -8.77
N ARG A 362 4.91 -5.13 -8.70
CA ARG A 362 4.08 -6.26 -9.17
C ARG A 362 3.75 -6.18 -10.66
N GLY A 363 4.14 -5.08 -11.31
CA GLY A 363 3.88 -4.84 -12.73
C GLY A 363 4.97 -5.40 -13.64
N LYS A 364 4.80 -5.18 -14.95
CA LYS A 364 5.67 -5.73 -16.01
C LYS A 364 7.15 -5.41 -15.87
N LEU A 365 7.52 -4.35 -15.16
CA LEU A 365 8.90 -3.91 -15.01
C LEU A 365 9.65 -4.61 -13.86
N GLY A 366 8.94 -5.16 -12.87
CA GLY A 366 9.54 -5.67 -11.63
C GLY A 366 10.23 -4.59 -10.79
N TYR A 367 11.07 -5.00 -9.84
CA TYR A 367 11.75 -4.09 -8.92
C TYR A 367 12.81 -3.21 -9.59
N PRO A 368 13.05 -1.99 -9.06
CA PRO A 368 14.16 -1.15 -9.52
C PRO A 368 15.52 -1.80 -9.22
N LEU A 369 16.40 -1.77 -10.22
CA LEU A 369 17.82 -2.18 -10.13
C LEU A 369 18.74 -0.97 -9.90
N SER A 370 18.32 0.23 -10.30
CA SER A 370 19.07 1.46 -10.09
C SER A 370 18.25 2.53 -9.36
N ASN A 371 18.93 3.49 -8.74
CA ASN A 371 18.29 4.76 -8.44
C ASN A 371 17.96 5.48 -9.76
N THR A 372 17.01 6.40 -9.75
CA THR A 372 16.87 7.35 -10.86
C THR A 372 18.13 8.20 -10.96
N ARG A 373 18.83 8.10 -12.09
CA ARG A 373 20.11 8.77 -12.35
C ARG A 373 20.07 9.52 -13.67
N LYS A 374 21.01 10.44 -13.89
CA LYS A 374 21.24 11.05 -15.20
C LYS A 374 22.10 10.06 -16.02
N PRO A 375 21.65 9.58 -17.19
CA PRO A 375 22.53 8.89 -18.12
C PRO A 375 23.44 9.91 -18.84
N ALA A 376 24.43 9.41 -19.58
CA ALA A 376 25.09 10.22 -20.60
C ALA A 376 24.03 10.73 -21.60
N GLY A 377 24.25 11.89 -22.24
CA GLY A 377 23.27 12.51 -23.14
C GLY A 377 22.12 13.26 -22.44
N GLY A 378 22.16 13.41 -21.11
CA GLY A 378 21.18 14.19 -20.36
C GLY A 378 19.97 13.36 -19.88
N GLY A 379 18.85 14.02 -19.59
CA GLY A 379 17.63 13.34 -19.11
C GLY A 379 17.81 12.56 -17.81
N ARG A 380 16.95 11.55 -17.59
CA ARG A 380 17.00 10.62 -16.47
C ARG A 380 16.63 9.21 -16.91
N VAL A 381 17.25 8.21 -16.27
CA VAL A 381 16.94 6.80 -16.45
C VAL A 381 16.78 6.11 -15.10
N THR A 382 15.84 5.17 -15.03
CA THR A 382 15.74 4.20 -13.94
C THR A 382 15.68 2.81 -14.56
N ASN A 383 16.61 1.94 -14.17
CA ASN A 383 16.62 0.53 -14.59
C ASN A 383 15.79 -0.31 -13.62
N PHE A 384 15.03 -1.23 -14.17
CA PHE A 384 14.21 -2.22 -13.47
C PHE A 384 14.59 -3.63 -13.96
N GLN A 385 14.10 -4.67 -13.29
CA GLN A 385 14.41 -6.06 -13.64
C GLN A 385 14.12 -6.37 -15.11
N ASN A 386 12.95 -5.95 -15.60
CA ASN A 386 12.47 -6.31 -16.94
C ASN A 386 12.36 -5.10 -17.87
N GLY A 387 13.05 -4.00 -17.57
CA GLY A 387 12.96 -2.81 -18.39
C GLY A 387 13.70 -1.59 -17.86
N ALA A 388 13.47 -0.45 -18.51
CA ALA A 388 13.93 0.84 -18.03
C ALA A 388 12.89 1.92 -18.32
N ILE A 389 12.82 2.93 -17.46
CA ILE A 389 12.05 4.14 -17.71
C ILE A 389 13.02 5.28 -17.98
N TYR A 390 12.89 5.89 -19.16
CA TYR A 390 13.63 7.06 -19.58
C TYR A 390 12.75 8.32 -19.49
N VAL A 391 13.37 9.45 -19.17
CA VAL A 391 12.72 10.75 -19.07
C VAL A 391 13.66 11.77 -19.74
N SER A 392 13.22 12.42 -20.81
CA SER A 392 13.92 13.59 -21.37
C SER A 392 13.28 14.88 -20.87
N LYS A 393 13.82 16.04 -21.28
CA LYS A 393 13.20 17.35 -21.01
C LYS A 393 11.85 17.45 -21.70
N ASP A 394 11.79 16.94 -22.93
CA ASP A 394 10.68 17.17 -23.87
C ASP A 394 9.67 16.02 -23.89
N THR A 395 10.03 14.85 -23.37
CA THR A 395 9.14 13.67 -23.37
C THR A 395 8.55 13.37 -21.99
N ASN A 396 7.37 12.77 -22.00
CA ASN A 396 6.84 12.07 -20.84
C ASN A 396 7.70 10.84 -20.52
N PRO A 397 7.68 10.33 -19.27
CA PRO A 397 8.41 9.12 -18.94
C PRO A 397 7.94 7.94 -19.79
N VAL A 398 8.86 7.33 -20.53
CA VAL A 398 8.59 6.20 -21.40
C VAL A 398 9.37 4.97 -20.93
N GLU A 399 8.67 3.86 -20.82
CA GLU A 399 9.29 2.56 -20.61
C GLU A 399 9.77 1.93 -21.92
N VAL A 400 10.94 1.30 -21.86
CA VAL A 400 11.52 0.47 -22.93
C VAL A 400 11.80 -0.89 -22.30
N VAL A 401 11.41 -1.98 -22.97
CA VAL A 401 11.37 -3.34 -22.42
C VAL A 401 11.80 -4.40 -23.44
N GLY A 402 12.22 -5.57 -22.96
CA GLY A 402 12.58 -6.74 -23.79
C GLY A 402 13.64 -6.44 -24.85
N ALA A 403 13.55 -7.11 -25.99
CA ALA A 403 14.52 -6.98 -27.09
C ALA A 403 14.70 -5.54 -27.58
N THR A 404 13.67 -4.70 -27.48
CA THR A 404 13.79 -3.26 -27.80
C THR A 404 14.78 -2.55 -26.88
N LEU A 405 14.77 -2.89 -25.58
CA LEU A 405 15.71 -2.32 -24.62
C LEU A 405 17.13 -2.82 -24.85
N ASP A 406 17.28 -4.10 -25.17
CA ASP A 406 18.58 -4.73 -25.41
C ASP A 406 19.24 -4.06 -26.63
N VAL A 407 18.56 -4.05 -27.78
CA VAL A 407 19.01 -3.35 -28.98
C VAL A 407 19.31 -1.88 -28.70
N PHE A 408 18.44 -1.18 -27.96
CA PHE A 408 18.66 0.24 -27.64
C PHE A 408 19.92 0.47 -26.80
N ARG A 409 20.22 -0.41 -25.83
CA ARG A 409 21.40 -0.32 -24.98
C ARG A 409 22.68 -0.70 -25.73
N ASP A 410 22.63 -1.77 -26.52
CA ASP A 410 23.78 -2.26 -27.30
C ASP A 410 24.25 -1.20 -28.32
N HIS A 411 23.32 -0.39 -28.82
CA HIS A 411 23.62 0.74 -29.71
C HIS A 411 23.89 2.05 -28.95
N GLY A 412 24.21 2.00 -27.65
CA GLY A 412 24.68 3.16 -26.88
C GLY A 412 23.61 4.00 -26.18
N GLY A 413 22.36 3.52 -26.13
CA GLY A 413 21.25 4.16 -25.40
C GLY A 413 20.96 5.59 -25.87
N PRO A 414 20.35 6.46 -25.04
CA PRO A 414 19.95 7.80 -25.48
C PRO A 414 21.13 8.72 -25.81
N ALA A 415 22.31 8.44 -25.25
CA ALA A 415 23.50 9.27 -25.35
C ALA A 415 24.25 9.11 -26.67
N ARG A 416 24.44 7.85 -27.07
CA ARG A 416 25.35 7.47 -28.15
C ARG A 416 24.64 6.79 -29.31
N SER A 417 23.39 6.33 -29.12
CA SER A 417 22.63 5.82 -30.25
C SER A 417 22.28 6.95 -31.22
N THR A 418 22.07 6.56 -32.48
CA THR A 418 21.49 7.44 -33.50
C THR A 418 20.01 7.72 -33.27
N LEU A 419 19.39 7.16 -32.22
CA LEU A 419 17.95 7.22 -31.96
C LEU A 419 17.55 8.32 -30.96
N GLY A 420 18.41 8.68 -30.00
CA GLY A 420 18.04 9.60 -28.91
C GLY A 420 17.09 8.96 -27.90
N PHE A 421 16.26 9.78 -27.23
CA PHE A 421 15.33 9.30 -26.21
C PHE A 421 14.05 8.66 -26.82
N PRO A 422 13.43 7.72 -26.09
CA PRO A 422 12.13 7.19 -26.48
C PRO A 422 11.02 8.24 -26.34
N LEU A 423 10.16 8.36 -27.36
CA LEU A 423 9.06 9.33 -27.43
C LEU A 423 7.73 8.75 -26.95
N ARG A 424 7.50 7.47 -27.27
CA ARG A 424 6.24 6.77 -27.00
C ARG A 424 6.50 5.35 -26.47
N PRO A 425 5.61 4.79 -25.64
CA PRO A 425 5.68 3.38 -25.27
C PRO A 425 5.66 2.48 -26.50
N ARG A 426 6.26 1.28 -26.37
CA ARG A 426 6.19 0.23 -27.38
C ARG A 426 4.72 -0.12 -27.67
N ARG A 427 4.36 -0.15 -28.95
CA ARG A 427 3.10 -0.67 -29.44
C ARG A 427 3.31 -2.11 -29.91
N ILE A 428 2.44 -3.00 -29.46
CA ILE A 428 2.29 -4.34 -30.04
C ILE A 428 1.18 -4.23 -31.08
N LEU A 429 1.43 -4.72 -32.28
CA LEU A 429 0.48 -4.68 -33.39
C LEU A 429 -0.29 -6.01 -33.44
N ASP A 430 -1.42 -6.01 -34.15
CA ASP A 430 -2.35 -7.15 -34.19
C ASP A 430 -1.72 -8.39 -34.86
N ASP A 431 -0.73 -8.17 -35.72
CA ASP A 431 0.09 -9.20 -36.37
C ASP A 431 1.19 -9.80 -35.44
N GLY A 432 1.23 -9.41 -34.16
CA GLY A 432 2.24 -9.83 -33.18
C GLY A 432 3.59 -9.10 -33.29
N GLY A 433 3.71 -8.20 -34.25
CA GLY A 433 4.87 -7.33 -34.41
C GLY A 433 4.91 -6.23 -33.36
N SER A 434 6.00 -5.48 -33.37
CA SER A 434 6.16 -4.37 -32.44
C SER A 434 6.89 -3.18 -33.03
N LEU A 435 6.55 -2.00 -32.51
CA LEU A 435 7.17 -0.74 -32.90
C LEU A 435 7.28 0.19 -31.69
N GLN A 436 8.46 0.76 -31.48
CA GLN A 436 8.69 1.83 -30.51
C GLN A 436 9.37 3.02 -31.17
N ARG A 437 8.84 4.23 -30.92
CA ARG A 437 9.32 5.49 -31.48
C ARG A 437 10.34 6.17 -30.57
N PHE A 438 11.39 6.68 -31.20
CA PHE A 438 12.48 7.46 -30.59
C PHE A 438 12.61 8.80 -31.33
N GLU A 439 13.35 9.74 -30.74
CA GLU A 439 13.55 11.10 -31.29
C GLU A 439 14.03 11.09 -32.74
N ARG A 440 14.92 10.15 -33.08
CA ARG A 440 15.60 10.07 -34.39
C ARG A 440 15.43 8.71 -35.06
N GLY A 441 14.26 8.08 -34.88
CA GLY A 441 13.90 6.87 -35.61
C GLY A 441 12.98 5.94 -34.83
N ILE A 442 13.00 4.66 -35.20
CA ILE A 442 12.21 3.61 -34.56
C ILE A 442 13.07 2.38 -34.26
N ILE A 443 12.59 1.58 -33.31
CA ILE A 443 12.93 0.17 -33.19
C ILE A 443 11.67 -0.64 -33.46
N ALA A 444 11.69 -1.49 -34.49
CA ALA A 444 10.54 -2.28 -34.89
C ALA A 444 10.93 -3.69 -35.36
N GLY A 445 9.99 -4.62 -35.35
CA GLY A 445 10.19 -5.97 -35.85
C GLY A 445 8.91 -6.78 -35.89
N ALA A 446 8.84 -7.74 -36.82
CA ALA A 446 7.67 -8.62 -37.03
C ALA A 446 7.44 -9.58 -35.85
N THR A 447 8.42 -9.75 -34.97
CA THR A 447 8.28 -10.51 -33.72
C THR A 447 8.74 -9.68 -32.54
N LEU A 448 8.35 -10.08 -31.33
CA LEU A 448 8.76 -9.36 -30.13
C LEU A 448 10.24 -9.53 -29.77
N ARG A 449 10.91 -10.56 -30.30
CA ARG A 449 12.30 -10.93 -29.99
C ARG A 449 13.30 -10.43 -31.02
N ARG A 450 12.90 -10.28 -32.27
CA ARG A 450 13.78 -9.85 -33.36
C ARG A 450 13.34 -8.47 -33.85
N VAL A 451 14.03 -7.44 -33.37
CA VAL A 451 13.72 -6.03 -33.66
C VAL A 451 14.96 -5.30 -34.17
N PHE A 452 14.75 -4.30 -35.02
CA PHE A 452 15.81 -3.58 -35.71
C PHE A 452 15.60 -2.08 -35.63
N ILE A 453 16.72 -1.37 -35.72
CA ILE A 453 16.77 0.09 -35.72
C ILE A 453 16.50 0.58 -37.14
N VAL A 454 15.57 1.52 -37.30
CA VAL A 454 15.41 2.30 -38.53
C VAL A 454 15.64 3.77 -38.20
N ARG A 455 16.66 4.38 -38.82
CA ARG A 455 17.03 5.79 -38.59
C ARG A 455 16.03 6.76 -39.25
N GLN A 456 15.87 7.93 -38.65
CA GLN A 456 14.90 8.97 -39.06
C GLN A 456 14.89 9.28 -40.56
N GLN A 457 16.06 9.35 -41.19
CA GLN A 457 16.22 9.67 -42.61
C GLN A 457 15.39 8.74 -43.52
N ILE A 458 15.32 7.46 -43.18
CA ILE A 458 14.54 6.44 -43.91
C ILE A 458 13.17 6.23 -43.24
N GLU A 459 13.12 6.29 -41.91
CA GLU A 459 11.88 6.10 -41.14
C GLU A 459 10.80 7.12 -41.49
N ALA A 460 11.17 8.37 -41.78
CA ALA A 460 10.21 9.42 -42.11
C ALA A 460 9.38 9.03 -43.35
N ARG A 461 10.05 8.55 -44.40
CA ARG A 461 9.41 8.08 -45.62
C ARG A 461 8.69 6.74 -45.43
N HIS A 462 9.31 5.81 -44.71
CA HIS A 462 8.66 4.54 -44.32
C HIS A 462 7.30 4.80 -43.65
N ARG A 463 7.26 5.73 -42.69
CA ARG A 463 6.04 6.12 -41.98
C ARG A 463 5.01 6.79 -42.89
N SER A 464 5.41 7.68 -43.80
CA SER A 464 4.44 8.34 -44.70
C SER A 464 3.76 7.34 -45.64
N GLU A 465 4.44 6.24 -45.98
CA GLU A 465 3.92 5.15 -46.81
C GLU A 465 3.31 3.99 -45.99
N GLY A 466 2.78 4.29 -44.79
CA GLY A 466 2.05 3.33 -43.93
C GLY A 466 2.91 2.60 -42.89
N GLY A 467 4.22 2.80 -42.88
CA GLY A 467 5.13 2.23 -41.90
C GLY A 467 5.16 0.70 -41.93
N VAL A 468 5.21 0.08 -40.75
CA VAL A 468 5.27 -1.39 -40.63
C VAL A 468 4.01 -2.11 -41.11
N ALA A 469 2.88 -1.42 -41.14
CA ALA A 469 1.62 -1.92 -41.69
C ALA A 469 1.44 -1.58 -43.18
N GLY A 470 2.36 -0.79 -43.74
CA GLY A 470 2.36 -0.39 -45.14
C GLY A 470 3.14 -1.34 -46.03
N VAL A 471 3.28 -0.96 -47.29
CA VAL A 471 3.85 -1.81 -48.36
C VAL A 471 5.30 -2.21 -48.11
N TRP A 472 6.03 -1.47 -47.27
CA TRP A 472 7.42 -1.78 -46.93
C TRP A 472 7.52 -2.99 -45.98
N GLY A 473 6.54 -3.13 -45.08
CA GLY A 473 6.56 -4.08 -43.98
C GLY A 473 7.59 -3.74 -42.89
N TYR A 474 7.95 -4.76 -42.10
CA TYR A 474 8.93 -4.65 -41.02
C TYR A 474 10.37 -4.60 -41.54
N PRO A 475 11.29 -3.97 -40.77
CA PRO A 475 12.71 -4.07 -41.05
C PRO A 475 13.22 -5.49 -40.78
N ASN A 476 14.21 -5.93 -41.57
CA ASN A 476 14.88 -7.22 -41.45
C ASN A 476 16.35 -7.11 -40.98
N ALA A 477 16.88 -5.88 -40.90
CA ALA A 477 18.22 -5.58 -40.42
C ALA A 477 18.27 -4.15 -39.86
N HIS A 478 19.24 -3.86 -38.99
CA HIS A 478 19.49 -2.49 -38.55
C HIS A 478 19.87 -1.59 -39.74
N THR A 479 19.45 -0.32 -39.72
CA THR A 479 20.00 0.68 -40.62
C THR A 479 21.52 0.73 -40.45
N LYS A 480 22.24 0.55 -41.55
CA LYS A 480 23.70 0.69 -41.58
C LYS A 480 24.11 1.92 -42.38
N VAL A 481 25.27 2.47 -42.04
CA VAL A 481 25.99 3.39 -42.93
C VAL A 481 26.59 2.55 -44.05
N VAL A 482 26.46 3.00 -45.30
CA VAL A 482 27.05 2.31 -46.45
C VAL A 482 28.54 2.63 -46.46
N ALA A 483 29.39 1.60 -46.41
CA ALA A 483 30.84 1.73 -46.34
C ALA A 483 31.37 2.58 -47.51
N GLY A 484 32.36 3.44 -47.23
CA GLY A 484 32.91 4.38 -48.22
C GLY A 484 32.00 5.57 -48.52
N THR A 485 30.84 5.71 -47.86
CA THR A 485 29.90 6.81 -48.09
C THR A 485 29.36 7.38 -46.78
N SER A 486 28.66 8.51 -46.86
CA SER A 486 27.87 9.08 -45.75
C SER A 486 26.40 8.61 -45.74
N GLY A 487 25.98 7.82 -46.73
CA GLY A 487 24.61 7.41 -46.90
C GLY A 487 24.20 6.20 -46.06
N LEU A 488 22.90 5.92 -46.05
CA LEU A 488 22.27 4.92 -45.21
C LEU A 488 21.58 3.84 -46.06
N GLN A 489 21.55 2.63 -45.53
CA GLN A 489 20.80 1.52 -46.10
C GLN A 489 19.97 0.83 -45.02
N SER A 490 18.70 0.56 -45.30
CA SER A 490 17.82 -0.25 -44.46
C SER A 490 17.08 -1.30 -45.29
N ARG A 491 17.08 -2.55 -44.81
CA ARG A 491 16.36 -3.65 -45.47
C ARG A 491 15.02 -3.89 -44.77
N PHE A 492 13.96 -3.94 -45.56
CA PHE A 492 12.60 -4.28 -45.14
C PHE A 492 12.16 -5.59 -45.80
N GLN A 493 10.96 -6.06 -45.45
CA GLN A 493 10.40 -7.31 -45.98
C GLN A 493 10.26 -7.29 -47.50
N THR A 494 9.73 -6.21 -48.07
CA THR A 494 9.43 -6.14 -49.52
C THR A 494 10.47 -5.38 -50.34
N ARG A 495 11.32 -4.58 -49.68
CA ARG A 495 12.21 -3.63 -50.35
C ARG A 495 13.44 -3.28 -49.53
N THR A 496 14.42 -2.66 -50.17
CA THR A 496 15.60 -2.08 -49.52
C THR A 496 15.62 -0.58 -49.79
N ALA A 497 15.65 0.21 -48.72
CA ALA A 497 15.74 1.65 -48.80
C ALA A 497 17.20 2.11 -48.69
N PHE A 498 17.54 3.10 -49.49
CA PHE A 498 18.80 3.81 -49.53
C PHE A 498 18.53 5.30 -49.31
N TRP A 499 19.45 5.98 -48.63
CA TRP A 499 19.34 7.42 -48.40
C TRP A 499 20.71 8.07 -48.54
N SER A 500 20.77 9.20 -49.24
CA SER A 500 21.86 10.17 -49.17
C SER A 500 21.29 11.56 -48.91
N SER A 501 22.14 12.53 -48.55
CA SER A 501 21.74 13.94 -48.43
C SER A 501 21.26 14.52 -49.76
N THR A 502 21.72 13.98 -50.89
CA THR A 502 21.43 14.48 -52.23
C THR A 502 20.13 13.89 -52.78
N THR A 503 19.95 12.56 -52.69
CA THR A 503 18.81 11.89 -53.37
C THR A 503 17.59 11.68 -52.48
N GLY A 504 17.75 11.85 -51.16
CA GLY A 504 16.73 11.51 -50.18
C GLY A 504 16.53 9.99 -50.06
N ALA A 505 15.45 9.57 -49.41
CA ALA A 505 15.18 8.15 -49.20
C ALA A 505 14.51 7.55 -50.45
N ARG A 506 15.18 6.62 -51.12
CA ARG A 506 14.66 5.85 -52.27
C ARG A 506 14.64 4.37 -51.95
N TRP A 507 13.72 3.62 -52.53
CA TRP A 507 13.63 2.18 -52.32
C TRP A 507 13.72 1.40 -53.62
N LEU A 508 14.43 0.27 -53.54
CA LEU A 508 14.57 -0.70 -54.61
C LEU A 508 14.04 -2.05 -54.17
N ASN A 509 13.42 -2.80 -55.08
CA ASN A 509 12.94 -4.15 -54.88
C ASN A 509 13.28 -5.06 -56.08
N GLY A 510 12.92 -6.34 -55.96
CA GLY A 510 12.96 -7.26 -57.09
C GLY A 510 14.33 -7.47 -57.75
N PRO A 511 14.33 -7.75 -59.07
CA PRO A 511 15.53 -7.97 -59.89
C PRO A 511 16.47 -6.76 -59.94
N ILE A 512 15.93 -5.55 -60.06
CA ILE A 512 16.71 -4.30 -60.09
C ILE A 512 17.58 -4.17 -58.84
N ARG A 513 16.99 -4.33 -57.65
CA ARG A 513 17.73 -4.30 -56.38
C ARG A 513 18.83 -5.37 -56.32
N ARG A 514 18.59 -6.56 -56.89
CA ARG A 514 19.59 -7.63 -56.93
C ARG A 514 20.76 -7.27 -57.84
N ARG A 515 20.49 -6.74 -59.04
CA ARG A 515 21.52 -6.28 -59.99
C ARG A 515 22.35 -5.15 -59.38
N TYR A 516 21.70 -4.11 -58.87
CA TYR A 516 22.35 -3.00 -58.20
C TYR A 516 23.27 -3.45 -57.06
N GLY A 517 22.84 -4.43 -56.26
CA GLY A 517 23.66 -5.00 -55.19
C GLY A 517 24.90 -5.76 -55.68
N LYS A 518 24.82 -6.44 -56.84
CA LYS A 518 25.97 -7.10 -57.48
C LYS A 518 26.98 -6.11 -58.04
N GLU A 519 26.51 -4.93 -58.45
CA GLU A 519 27.32 -3.84 -59.00
C GLU A 519 27.92 -2.91 -57.94
N GLY A 520 27.99 -3.37 -56.68
CA GLY A 520 28.58 -2.61 -55.56
C GLY A 520 27.61 -1.68 -54.83
N GLY A 521 26.36 -1.58 -55.30
CA GLY A 521 25.33 -0.76 -54.67
C GLY A 521 25.72 0.73 -54.62
N PRO A 522 25.42 1.46 -53.52
CA PRO A 522 25.68 2.90 -53.47
C PRO A 522 27.16 3.30 -53.45
N ALA A 523 28.06 2.37 -53.15
CA ALA A 523 29.50 2.59 -53.25
C ALA A 523 30.06 2.21 -54.65
N GLY A 524 29.22 1.63 -55.51
CA GLY A 524 29.58 1.27 -56.88
C GLY A 524 29.51 2.44 -57.86
N PHE A 525 29.74 2.14 -59.14
CA PHE A 525 29.80 3.15 -60.19
C PHE A 525 28.47 3.90 -60.38
N LEU A 526 27.31 3.26 -60.16
CA LEU A 526 26.00 3.91 -60.30
C LEU A 526 25.70 4.97 -59.23
N GLY A 527 26.36 4.94 -58.06
CA GLY A 527 26.03 5.83 -56.94
C GLY A 527 24.67 5.54 -56.30
N PHE A 528 24.07 6.49 -55.58
CA PHE A 528 22.78 6.33 -54.91
C PHE A 528 21.59 6.35 -55.89
N PRO A 529 20.47 5.69 -55.57
CA PRO A 529 19.26 5.77 -56.39
C PRO A 529 18.67 7.19 -56.32
N THR A 530 18.18 7.69 -57.45
CA THR A 530 17.50 8.99 -57.60
C THR A 530 15.98 8.82 -57.75
N SER A 531 15.51 7.64 -58.13
CA SER A 531 14.09 7.25 -58.13
C SER A 531 13.84 5.96 -57.34
N ASP A 532 12.57 5.71 -57.03
CA ASP A 532 12.13 4.38 -56.62
C ASP A 532 11.94 3.50 -57.87
N VAL A 533 11.79 2.19 -57.69
CA VAL A 533 11.41 1.32 -58.82
C VAL A 533 10.01 1.69 -59.29
N VAL A 534 9.91 2.12 -60.55
CA VAL A 534 8.65 2.47 -61.21
C VAL A 534 8.33 1.45 -62.29
N THR A 535 7.04 1.15 -62.47
CA THR A 535 6.55 0.41 -63.64
C THR A 535 6.27 1.42 -64.76
N MET A 536 6.95 1.24 -65.88
CA MET A 536 6.82 2.04 -67.08
C MET A 536 5.55 1.61 -67.87
N PRO A 537 5.02 2.45 -68.79
CA PRO A 537 3.83 2.11 -69.58
C PRO A 537 3.97 0.84 -70.44
N ASP A 538 5.19 0.50 -70.84
CA ASP A 538 5.57 -0.72 -71.57
C ASP A 538 5.64 -1.97 -70.68
N GLY A 539 5.35 -1.84 -69.37
CA GLY A 539 5.42 -2.92 -68.39
C GLY A 539 6.82 -3.16 -67.80
N HIS A 540 7.87 -2.54 -68.34
CA HIS A 540 9.21 -2.66 -67.78
C HIS A 540 9.27 -1.99 -66.41
N HIS A 541 10.15 -2.47 -65.54
CA HIS A 541 10.48 -1.80 -64.30
C HIS A 541 11.76 -1.00 -64.49
N ARG A 542 11.80 0.22 -63.97
CA ARG A 542 12.95 1.13 -64.10
C ARG A 542 13.30 1.76 -62.77
N ALA A 543 14.60 1.91 -62.50
CA ALA A 543 15.10 2.80 -61.46
C ALA A 543 16.26 3.63 -61.99
N THR A 544 16.31 4.90 -61.61
CA THR A 544 17.40 5.83 -61.95
C THR A 544 18.34 5.99 -60.77
N PHE A 545 19.60 6.25 -61.09
CA PHE A 545 20.70 6.42 -60.14
C PHE A 545 21.41 7.75 -60.42
N GLU A 546 22.43 8.07 -59.62
CA GLU A 546 23.23 9.29 -59.82
C GLU A 546 24.02 9.27 -61.14
N ARG A 547 24.39 8.08 -61.62
CA ARG A 547 25.23 7.87 -62.82
C ARG A 547 24.74 6.71 -63.70
N GLY A 548 23.44 6.66 -63.97
CA GLY A 548 22.85 5.66 -64.86
C GLY A 548 21.47 5.16 -64.46
N VAL A 549 21.04 4.10 -65.15
CA VAL A 549 19.69 3.52 -65.05
C VAL A 549 19.80 1.99 -65.01
N ILE A 550 18.91 1.35 -64.26
CA ILE A 550 18.68 -0.09 -64.37
C ILE A 550 17.24 -0.34 -64.80
N THR A 551 17.06 -1.14 -65.86
CA THR A 551 15.77 -1.59 -66.36
C THR A 551 15.61 -3.10 -66.15
N TYR A 552 14.36 -3.54 -65.96
CA TYR A 552 13.99 -4.95 -65.88
C TYR A 552 12.76 -5.21 -66.72
N ASP A 553 12.87 -6.17 -67.61
CA ASP A 553 11.76 -6.68 -68.40
C ASP A 553 11.15 -7.92 -67.71
N PRO A 554 9.90 -7.85 -67.22
CA PRO A 554 9.25 -8.98 -66.59
C PRO A 554 8.88 -10.11 -67.56
N THR A 555 8.78 -9.86 -68.87
CA THR A 555 8.39 -10.85 -69.88
C THR A 555 9.57 -11.74 -70.26
N THR A 556 10.76 -11.16 -70.41
CA THR A 556 11.99 -11.89 -70.76
C THR A 556 12.86 -12.24 -69.55
N GLY A 557 12.61 -11.59 -68.41
CA GLY A 557 13.44 -11.70 -67.21
C GLY A 557 14.77 -10.94 -67.29
N LYS A 558 15.00 -10.17 -68.37
CA LYS A 558 16.25 -9.46 -68.63
C LYS A 558 16.40 -8.26 -67.71
N VAL A 559 17.60 -8.09 -67.12
CA VAL A 559 17.97 -6.90 -66.32
C VAL A 559 19.16 -6.24 -66.98
N GLU A 560 19.04 -4.97 -67.34
CA GLU A 560 20.08 -4.20 -68.00
C GLU A 560 20.48 -3.00 -67.16
N THR A 561 21.79 -2.72 -67.13
CA THR A 561 22.35 -1.53 -66.52
C THR A 561 22.90 -0.65 -67.63
N ILE A 562 22.44 0.60 -67.69
CA ILE A 562 22.80 1.59 -68.70
C ILE A 562 23.50 2.75 -67.95
N PRO A 563 24.83 2.86 -67.99
CA PRO A 563 25.56 3.98 -67.39
C PRO A 563 25.20 5.30 -68.07
N ASP A 564 25.31 6.41 -67.35
CA ASP A 564 25.33 7.73 -68.00
C ASP A 564 26.66 7.89 -68.77
N ALA A 565 26.61 8.60 -69.89
CA ALA A 565 27.74 8.76 -70.82
C ALA A 565 28.90 9.59 -70.25
#